data_AF-A0A183C6K1-F1
#
_entry.id   AF-A0A183C6K1-F1
#
_cell.length_a   1.000
_cell.length_b   1.000
_cell.length_c   1.000
_cell.angle_alpha   90.00
_cell.angle_beta   90.00
_cell.angle_gamma   90.00
#
_symmetry.space_group_name_H-M   'P 1'
#
loop_
_entity.id
_entity.type
_entity.pdbx_description
1 polymer ?
#
loop_
_entity_poly.entity_id
_entity_poly.type
_entity_poly.pdbx_seq_one_letter_code
_entity_poly.pdbx_strand_id
1 'polypeptide(L)'
;MNTHPGCVIDSKVTRVDVHEFWLQSHVPLKGTARIPQYVFPINQVSANNNELQGFLLTLCCNWQIVTLAPALPTPVRQAAELAKRGRNNYMELKRNSPQFIPRLNGSTQIDISALNMRLCYENSLAMTRFNA
;
A
#
# COMPACT_ATOMS: atom_id res chain seq x y z
N MET A 1 -1.97 8.76 26.14
CA MET A 1 -1.35 7.43 26.23
C MET A 1 -1.81 6.63 25.01
N ASN A 2 -0.93 5.88 24.35
CA ASN A 2 -1.30 4.98 23.25
C ASN A 2 -1.35 3.54 23.75
N THR A 3 -2.06 2.65 23.05
CA THR A 3 -2.04 1.22 23.36
C THR A 3 -0.69 0.60 22.99
N HIS A 4 -0.43 -0.63 23.42
CA HIS A 4 0.80 -1.33 23.05
C HIS A 4 0.75 -1.84 21.60
N PRO A 5 1.90 -1.92 20.90
CA PRO A 5 1.99 -2.64 19.63
C PRO A 5 1.46 -4.08 19.76
N GLY A 6 0.72 -4.55 18.77
CA GLY A 6 0.01 -5.83 18.79
C GLY A 6 -1.36 -5.78 19.45
N CYS A 7 -1.80 -4.63 19.99
CA CYS A 7 -3.15 -4.49 20.54
C CYS A 7 -4.21 -4.63 19.45
N VAL A 8 -5.20 -5.48 19.71
CA VAL A 8 -6.34 -5.73 18.83
C VAL A 8 -7.64 -5.31 19.51
N ILE A 9 -8.56 -4.77 18.73
CA ILE A 9 -9.95 -4.52 19.13
C ILE A 9 -10.84 -5.25 18.14
N ASP A 10 -11.53 -6.30 18.58
CA ASP A 10 -12.39 -7.15 17.74
C ASP A 10 -13.80 -7.32 18.32
N SER A 11 -14.15 -6.58 19.37
CA SER A 11 -15.46 -6.61 20.02
C SER A 11 -15.90 -5.23 20.49
N LYS A 12 -17.20 -5.11 20.82
CA LYS A 12 -17.91 -3.92 21.35
C LYS A 12 -18.02 -2.72 20.41
N VAL A 13 -16.97 -2.44 19.65
CA VAL A 13 -16.89 -1.34 18.70
C VAL A 13 -16.71 -1.82 17.26
N THR A 14 -16.80 -3.13 17.02
CA THR A 14 -16.85 -3.77 15.70
C THR A 14 -18.26 -3.80 15.13
N ARG A 15 -18.34 -3.81 13.80
CA ARG A 15 -19.56 -4.14 13.07
C ARG A 15 -20.01 -5.57 13.36
N VAL A 16 -21.32 -5.76 13.42
CA VAL A 16 -21.96 -7.07 13.65
C VAL A 16 -22.21 -7.84 12.37
N ASP A 17 -22.28 -7.14 11.23
CA ASP A 17 -22.67 -7.66 9.92
C ASP A 17 -21.46 -8.03 9.04
N VAL A 18 -20.27 -7.58 9.41
CA VAL A 18 -19.04 -7.82 8.66
C VAL A 18 -17.94 -8.23 9.61
N HIS A 19 -17.15 -9.21 9.20
CA HIS A 19 -15.97 -9.63 9.95
C HIS A 19 -14.89 -8.55 9.88
N GLU A 20 -14.58 -7.92 11.00
CA GLU A 20 -13.58 -6.86 11.09
C GLU A 20 -12.91 -6.79 12.46
N PHE A 21 -11.76 -6.13 12.50
CA PHE A 21 -11.08 -5.74 13.73
C PHE A 21 -10.12 -4.56 13.48
N TRP A 22 -9.68 -3.93 14.56
CA TRP A 22 -8.61 -2.94 14.55
C TRP A 22 -7.33 -3.55 15.12
N LEU A 23 -6.18 -3.27 14.50
CA LEU A 23 -4.88 -3.78 14.96
C LEU A 23 -3.85 -2.64 15.01
N GLN A 24 -3.32 -2.35 16.19
CA GLN A 24 -2.22 -1.39 16.36
C GLN A 24 -0.88 -2.12 16.29
N SER A 25 -0.36 -2.34 15.08
CA SER A 25 0.93 -3.03 14.88
C SER A 25 2.16 -2.18 15.24
N HIS A 26 2.07 -0.85 15.14
CA HIS A 26 3.21 0.05 15.21
C HIS A 26 3.41 0.67 16.60
N VAL A 27 4.65 1.11 16.86
CA VAL A 27 4.99 1.99 17.98
C VAL A 27 4.70 3.45 17.57
N PRO A 28 3.75 4.15 18.20
CA PRO A 28 3.48 5.54 17.88
C PRO A 28 4.57 6.43 18.45
N LEU A 29 5.34 7.11 17.59
CA LEU A 29 6.45 7.97 18.02
C LEU A 29 5.99 9.37 18.49
N LYS A 30 4.88 9.87 17.93
CA LYS A 30 4.34 11.20 18.24
C LYS A 30 2.83 11.22 18.08
N GLY A 31 2.15 11.89 19.02
CA GLY A 31 0.70 12.07 19.00
C GLY A 31 -0.07 10.80 19.32
N THR A 32 -1.34 10.78 18.91
CA THR A 32 -2.25 9.65 19.10
C THR A 32 -2.17 8.71 17.90
N ALA A 33 -2.02 7.42 18.18
CA ALA A 33 -1.97 6.37 17.16
C ALA A 33 -3.26 6.35 16.34
N ARG A 34 -3.12 6.21 15.02
CA ARG A 34 -4.23 5.86 14.15
C ARG A 34 -4.18 4.36 13.94
N ILE A 35 -5.16 3.66 14.51
CA ILE A 35 -5.24 2.20 14.45
C ILE A 35 -6.00 1.81 13.17
N PRO A 36 -5.37 1.08 12.23
CA PRO A 36 -6.05 0.64 11.02
C PRO A 36 -7.16 -0.35 11.31
N GLN A 37 -8.26 -0.22 10.57
CA GLN A 37 -9.35 -1.16 10.50
C GLN A 37 -9.08 -2.18 9.40
N TYR A 38 -9.27 -3.47 9.71
CA TYR A 38 -9.18 -4.57 8.76
C TYR A 38 -10.56 -5.19 8.63
N VAL A 39 -11.04 -5.26 7.38
CA VAL A 39 -12.35 -5.79 7.03
C VAL A 39 -12.15 -6.99 6.13
N PHE A 40 -12.88 -8.07 6.38
CA PHE A 40 -12.77 -9.33 5.67
C PHE A 40 -14.12 -9.67 5.02
N PRO A 41 -14.41 -9.11 3.83
CA PRO A 41 -15.65 -9.41 3.12
C PRO A 41 -15.77 -10.88 2.70
N ILE A 42 -14.61 -11.53 2.48
CA ILE A 42 -14.51 -12.91 2.02
C ILE A 42 -13.37 -13.60 2.79
N ASN A 43 -13.67 -14.75 3.37
CA ASN A 43 -12.69 -15.62 4.05
C ASN A 43 -12.89 -17.07 3.62
N GLN A 44 -12.41 -17.40 2.41
CA GLN A 44 -12.56 -18.73 1.81
C GLN A 44 -11.73 -19.82 2.51
N VAL A 45 -10.65 -19.42 3.18
CA VAL A 45 -9.77 -20.34 3.92
C VAL A 45 -10.32 -20.67 5.30
N SER A 46 -11.46 -20.08 5.69
CA SER A 46 -12.10 -20.27 7.00
C SER A 46 -11.16 -19.98 8.18
N ALA A 47 -10.23 -19.03 8.01
CA ALA A 47 -9.30 -18.65 9.07
C ALA A 47 -10.05 -18.01 10.24
N ASN A 48 -9.68 -18.35 11.46
CA ASN A 48 -10.27 -17.75 12.66
C ASN A 48 -9.62 -16.39 12.99
N ASN A 49 -10.21 -15.65 13.94
CA ASN A 49 -9.72 -14.32 14.35
C ASN A 49 -8.23 -14.34 14.73
N ASN A 50 -7.78 -15.31 15.52
CA ASN A 50 -6.40 -15.37 16.01
C ASN A 50 -5.42 -15.59 14.84
N GLU A 51 -5.79 -16.44 13.88
CA GLU A 51 -4.99 -16.69 12.67
C GLU A 51 -4.87 -15.41 11.82
N LEU A 52 -5.98 -14.72 11.57
CA LEU A 52 -5.99 -13.49 10.78
C LEU A 52 -5.21 -12.35 11.46
N GLN A 53 -5.40 -12.17 12.77
CA GLN A 53 -4.72 -11.15 13.56
C GLN A 53 -3.20 -11.41 13.61
N GLY A 54 -2.80 -12.66 13.89
CA GLY A 54 -1.40 -13.07 13.89
C GLY A 54 -0.76 -12.91 12.52
N PHE A 55 -1.42 -13.36 11.46
CA PHE A 55 -0.95 -13.23 10.09
C PHE A 55 -0.72 -11.76 9.70
N LEU A 56 -1.68 -10.88 9.96
CA LEU A 56 -1.53 -9.46 9.67
C LEU A 56 -0.40 -8.79 10.47
N LEU A 57 -0.26 -9.14 11.75
CA LEU A 57 0.84 -8.63 12.57
C LEU A 57 2.21 -9.07 12.01
N THR A 58 2.35 -10.34 11.61
CA THR A 58 3.56 -10.85 10.95
C THR A 58 3.85 -10.10 9.65
N LEU A 59 2.84 -9.84 8.82
CA LEU A 59 3.02 -9.06 7.59
C LEU A 59 3.47 -7.62 7.86
N CYS A 60 3.07 -7.01 8.97
CA CYS A 60 3.61 -5.71 9.38
C CYS A 60 5.10 -5.84 9.72
N CYS A 61 5.50 -6.82 10.53
CA CYS A 61 6.91 -7.03 10.91
C CYS A 61 7.85 -7.33 9.74
N ASN A 62 7.32 -7.80 8.59
CA ASN A 62 8.11 -8.10 7.40
C ASN A 62 8.58 -6.89 6.59
N TRP A 63 8.42 -5.67 7.09
CA TRP A 63 8.82 -4.46 6.38
C TRP A 63 10.34 -4.27 6.38
N GLN A 64 10.98 -4.53 5.23
CA GLN A 64 12.43 -4.80 5.18
C GLN A 64 13.35 -3.57 5.25
N ILE A 65 12.83 -2.35 5.21
CA ILE A 65 13.66 -1.13 5.16
C ILE A 65 13.85 -0.44 6.52
N VAL A 66 13.11 -0.85 7.56
CA VAL A 66 13.30 -0.38 8.94
C VAL A 66 13.09 -1.52 9.93
N THR A 67 13.59 -1.37 11.14
CA THR A 67 13.51 -2.39 12.21
C THR A 67 12.20 -2.35 13.02
N LEU A 68 11.33 -1.37 12.75
CA LEU A 68 10.05 -1.20 13.45
C LEU A 68 8.87 -1.61 12.57
N ALA A 69 7.90 -2.31 13.17
CA ALA A 69 6.66 -2.64 12.50
C ALA A 69 5.89 -1.36 12.12
N PRO A 70 5.53 -1.20 10.84
CA PRO A 70 4.67 -0.13 10.39
C PRO A 70 3.19 -0.39 10.73
N ALA A 71 2.36 0.65 10.58
CA ALA A 71 0.92 0.56 10.87
C ALA A 71 0.16 -0.36 9.92
N LEU A 72 0.58 -0.44 8.65
CA LEU A 72 -0.07 -1.23 7.61
C LEU A 72 0.81 -2.41 7.18
N PRO A 73 0.22 -3.52 6.71
CA PRO A 73 0.97 -4.70 6.30
C PRO A 73 1.91 -4.40 5.13
N THR A 74 3.04 -5.12 5.08
CA THR A 74 4.07 -4.94 4.05
C THR A 74 3.51 -4.91 2.62
N PRO A 75 2.61 -5.82 2.19
CA PRO A 75 2.05 -5.77 0.83
C PRO A 75 1.30 -4.46 0.52
N VAL A 76 0.53 -3.94 1.49
CA VAL A 76 -0.21 -2.68 1.35
C VAL A 76 0.75 -1.50 1.22
N ARG A 77 1.80 -1.47 2.06
CA ARG A 77 2.82 -0.40 1.98
C ARG A 77 3.61 -0.46 0.68
N GLN A 78 3.96 -1.65 0.23
CA GLN A 78 4.67 -1.84 -1.03
C GLN A 78 3.84 -1.36 -2.22
N ALA A 79 2.53 -1.67 -2.24
CA ALA A 79 1.61 -1.14 -3.24
C ALA A 79 1.58 0.40 -3.24
N ALA A 80 1.57 1.03 -2.06
CA ALA A 80 1.61 2.50 -1.95
C ALA A 80 2.93 3.10 -2.49
N GLU A 81 4.08 2.50 -2.18
CA GLU A 81 5.36 2.96 -2.73
C GLU A 81 5.45 2.75 -4.26
N LEU A 82 4.89 1.66 -4.80
CA LEU A 82 4.78 1.44 -6.24
C LEU A 82 3.90 2.50 -6.92
N ALA A 83 2.76 2.83 -6.33
CA ALA A 83 1.87 3.89 -6.84
C ALA A 83 2.55 5.27 -6.79
N LYS A 84 3.24 5.59 -5.69
CA LYS A 84 4.05 6.81 -5.55
C LYS A 84 5.13 6.88 -6.62
N ARG A 85 5.84 5.79 -6.88
CA ARG A 85 6.84 5.70 -7.96
C ARG A 85 6.20 5.95 -9.33
N GLY A 86 5.08 5.31 -9.64
CA GLY A 86 4.35 5.52 -10.89
C GLY A 86 3.97 7.00 -11.09
N ARG A 87 3.46 7.64 -10.04
CA ARG A 87 3.18 9.09 -10.04
C ARG A 87 4.45 9.91 -10.29
N ASN A 88 5.56 9.62 -9.61
CA ASN A 88 6.81 10.36 -9.79
C ASN A 88 7.33 10.26 -11.22
N ASN A 89 7.33 9.05 -11.80
CA ASN A 89 7.73 8.82 -13.18
C ASN A 89 6.87 9.64 -14.17
N TYR A 90 5.55 9.65 -13.96
CA TYR A 90 4.65 10.45 -14.80
C TYR A 90 4.89 11.95 -14.65
N MET A 91 5.08 12.44 -13.41
CA MET A 91 5.34 13.85 -13.16
C MET A 91 6.66 14.31 -13.81
N GLU A 92 7.71 13.49 -13.77
CA GLU A 92 8.97 13.79 -14.44
C GLU A 92 8.85 13.77 -15.97
N LEU A 93 8.10 12.81 -16.55
CA LEU A 93 7.77 12.82 -17.97
C LEU A 93 7.06 14.12 -18.36
N LYS A 94 6.04 14.51 -17.58
CA LYS A 94 5.27 15.73 -17.82
C LYS A 94 6.13 16.99 -17.70
N ARG A 95 7.09 17.02 -16.78
CA ARG A 95 7.97 18.17 -16.53
C ARG A 95 8.99 18.37 -17.65
N ASN A 96 9.67 17.30 -18.05
CA ASN A 96 10.84 17.39 -18.93
C ASN A 96 10.51 17.07 -20.40
N SER A 97 9.37 16.43 -20.67
CA SER A 97 9.08 15.77 -21.94
C SER A 97 7.56 15.62 -22.20
N PRO A 98 6.74 16.69 -22.03
CA PRO A 98 5.29 16.60 -22.14
C PRO A 98 4.80 16.16 -23.53
N GLN A 99 5.57 16.42 -24.59
CA GLN A 99 5.27 15.99 -25.96
C GLN A 99 5.26 14.47 -26.13
N PHE A 100 5.89 13.73 -25.22
CA PHE A 100 5.95 12.27 -25.23
C PHE A 100 4.82 11.62 -24.42
N ILE A 101 3.88 12.40 -23.86
CA ILE A 101 2.66 11.86 -23.25
C ILE A 101 1.74 11.42 -24.39
N PRO A 102 1.48 10.11 -24.55
CA PRO A 102 0.67 9.62 -25.65
C PRO A 102 -0.79 10.02 -25.44
N ARG A 103 -1.45 10.42 -26.53
CA ARG A 103 -2.86 10.80 -26.57
C ARG A 103 -3.59 10.01 -27.62
N LEU A 104 -4.89 9.80 -27.40
CA LEU A 104 -5.76 9.20 -28.40
C LEU A 104 -5.85 10.12 -29.63
N ASN A 105 -5.90 9.53 -30.82
CA ASN A 105 -5.92 10.28 -32.09
C ASN A 105 -7.09 11.28 -32.12
N GLY A 106 -6.78 12.55 -32.39
CA GLY A 106 -7.78 13.62 -32.46
C GLY A 106 -8.41 14.00 -31.11
N SER A 107 -7.87 13.52 -29.99
CA SER A 107 -8.40 13.74 -28.65
C SER A 107 -7.37 14.37 -27.70
N THR A 108 -7.87 15.03 -26.65
CA THR A 108 -7.05 15.50 -25.54
C THR A 108 -6.81 14.43 -24.48
N GLN A 109 -7.49 13.29 -24.58
CA GLN A 109 -7.39 12.17 -23.65
C GLN A 109 -6.05 11.44 -23.80
N ILE A 110 -5.48 11.02 -22.68
CA ILE A 110 -4.24 10.26 -22.62
C ILE A 110 -4.53 8.81 -23.02
N ASP A 111 -3.68 8.26 -23.89
CA ASP A 111 -3.67 6.82 -24.16
C ASP A 111 -2.97 6.11 -23.00
N ILE A 112 -3.76 5.53 -22.09
CA ILE A 112 -3.28 4.89 -20.86
C ILE A 112 -2.46 3.64 -21.17
N SER A 113 -2.82 2.88 -22.21
CA SER A 113 -2.11 1.66 -22.60
C SER A 113 -0.70 2.01 -23.09
N ALA A 114 -0.59 2.99 -23.99
CA ALA A 114 0.70 3.48 -24.47
C ALA A 114 1.52 4.14 -23.35
N LEU A 115 0.86 4.88 -22.44
CA LEU A 115 1.54 5.49 -21.29
C LEU A 115 2.11 4.43 -20.35
N ASN A 116 1.34 3.38 -20.05
CA ASN A 116 1.78 2.27 -19.21
C ASN A 116 2.96 1.54 -19.83
N MET A 117 2.93 1.23 -21.12
CA MET A 117 4.06 0.61 -21.82
C MET A 117 5.34 1.48 -21.74
N ARG A 118 5.19 2.80 -21.79
CA ARG A 118 6.32 3.74 -21.74
C ARG A 118 6.89 3.93 -20.33
N LEU A 119 6.05 3.95 -19.31
CA LEU A 119 6.44 4.20 -17.92
C LEU A 119 6.68 2.92 -17.11
N CYS A 120 6.33 1.75 -17.65
CA CYS A 120 6.65 0.46 -17.06
C CYS A 120 8.17 0.27 -17.00
N TYR A 121 8.63 -0.44 -15.97
CA TYR A 121 10.05 -0.72 -15.80
C TYR A 121 10.59 -1.62 -16.92
N GLU A 122 9.75 -2.47 -17.53
CA GLU A 122 10.15 -3.49 -18.51
C GLU A 122 10.87 -2.96 -19.76
N ASN A 123 10.63 -1.69 -20.14
CA ASN A 123 11.16 -1.14 -21.39
C ASN A 123 12.36 -0.21 -21.15
N SER A 124 12.23 1.07 -21.50
CA SER A 124 13.31 2.06 -21.44
C SER A 124 13.95 2.21 -20.05
N LEU A 125 13.18 1.93 -18.99
CA LEU A 125 13.63 2.03 -17.61
C LEU A 125 14.40 0.80 -17.12
N ALA A 126 14.24 -0.38 -17.73
CA ALA A 126 14.97 -1.60 -17.37
C ALA A 126 16.47 -1.45 -17.65
N MET A 127 16.79 -0.72 -18.72
CA MET A 127 18.16 -0.42 -19.12
C MET A 127 18.82 0.67 -18.24
N THR A 128 18.05 1.32 -17.36
CA THR A 128 18.54 2.35 -16.45
C THR A 128 18.73 1.74 -15.07
N ARG A 129 20.00 1.54 -14.68
CA ARG A 129 20.33 1.07 -13.33
C ARG A 129 20.13 2.23 -12.35
N PHE A 130 19.14 2.09 -11.48
CA PHE A 130 18.96 2.99 -10.33
C PHE A 130 19.84 2.45 -9.20
N ASN A 131 21.00 3.06 -9.00
CA ASN A 131 21.72 2.85 -7.75
C ASN A 131 20.96 3.66 -6.68
N ALA A 132 20.50 2.96 -5.64
CA ALA A 132 19.94 3.57 -4.44
C ALA A 132 21.04 4.21 -3.60
#